data_AF-E0S539-F1
#
_entry.id   AF-E0S539-F1
#
_cell.length_a   1.000
_cell.length_b   1.000
_cell.length_c   1.000
_cell.angle_alpha   90.00
_cell.angle_beta   90.00
_cell.angle_gamma   90.00
#
_symmetry.space_group_name_H-M   'P 1'
#
loop_
_entity.id
_entity.type
_entity.pdbx_description
1 polymer ?
#
loop_
_entity_poly.entity_id
_entity_poly.type
_entity_poly.pdbx_seq_one_letter_code
_entity_poly.pdbx_strand_id
1 'polypeptide(L)'
;METDYKIIAVDFDGTLCYSNWPDLGAPNKTLIEYLIKEKAAGNKLILWTCRAGQALMDATRWCEDHGVSFDAVNDNLPEIVELYGNNSRKITCDLYIDDRSVYIDAMGNLQGAAL
;
A
#
# COMPACT_ATOMS: atom_id res chain seq x y z
N MET A 1 12.33 -7.44 12.54
CA MET A 1 12.25 -8.92 12.54
C MET A 1 12.86 -9.37 11.24
N GLU A 2 13.76 -10.35 11.26
CA GLU A 2 14.12 -11.02 10.01
C GLU A 2 13.00 -12.00 9.69
N THR A 3 12.04 -11.54 8.89
CA THR A 3 11.08 -12.39 8.20
C THR A 3 11.64 -12.70 6.81
N ASP A 4 11.38 -13.89 6.28
CA ASP A 4 11.78 -14.28 4.92
C ASP A 4 11.03 -13.50 3.81
N TYR A 5 10.24 -12.50 4.18
CA TYR A 5 9.39 -11.71 3.30
C TYR A 5 9.36 -10.25 3.75
N LYS A 6 9.06 -9.37 2.79
CA LYS A 6 8.77 -7.95 3.00
C LYS A 6 7.28 -7.72 3.16
N ILE A 7 6.90 -6.76 4.00
CA ILE A 7 5.56 -6.16 4.07
C ILE A 7 5.59 -4.83 3.32
N ILE A 8 4.72 -4.69 2.33
CA ILE A 8 4.61 -3.50 1.47
C ILE A 8 3.23 -2.88 1.71
N ALA A 9 3.20 -1.68 2.27
CA ALA A 9 2.00 -0.86 2.34
C ALA A 9 1.95 0.05 1.11
N VAL A 10 0.82 0.06 0.41
CA VAL A 10 0.66 0.84 -0.82
C VAL A 10 -0.61 1.67 -0.77
N ASP A 11 -0.48 2.96 -1.10
CA ASP A 11 -1.61 3.87 -1.25
C ASP A 11 -2.45 3.57 -2.50
N PHE A 12 -3.68 4.06 -2.52
CA PHE A 12 -4.60 3.93 -3.63
C PHE A 12 -4.63 5.15 -4.56
N ASP A 13 -5.01 6.32 -4.04
CA ASP A 13 -5.39 7.49 -4.84
C ASP A 13 -4.16 8.30 -5.26
N GLY A 14 -3.84 8.29 -6.56
CA GLY A 14 -2.60 8.86 -7.09
C GLY A 14 -1.44 7.86 -7.15
N THR A 15 -1.59 6.71 -6.48
CA THR A 15 -0.57 5.65 -6.40
C THR A 15 -0.92 4.44 -7.28
N LEU A 16 -1.91 3.64 -6.88
CA LEU A 16 -2.42 2.50 -7.67
C LEU A 16 -3.36 2.96 -8.78
N CYS A 17 -4.15 3.98 -8.49
CA CYS A 17 -5.23 4.47 -9.33
C CYS A 17 -5.11 5.98 -9.50
N TYR A 18 -4.97 6.44 -10.74
CA TYR A 18 -5.01 7.86 -11.08
C TYR A 18 -6.47 8.34 -11.12
N SER A 19 -7.08 8.47 -9.95
CA SER A 19 -8.48 8.85 -9.72
C SER A 19 -8.65 10.32 -9.32
N ASN A 20 -9.83 10.86 -9.60
CA ASN A 20 -10.37 12.02 -8.90
C ASN A 20 -11.37 11.50 -7.86
N TRP A 21 -11.07 11.64 -6.58
CA TRP A 21 -11.96 11.21 -5.49
C TRP A 21 -13.40 11.74 -5.67
N PRO A 22 -14.45 10.91 -5.50
CA PRO A 22 -14.45 9.51 -5.07
C PRO A 22 -14.36 8.47 -6.20
N ASP A 23 -14.24 8.91 -7.45
CA ASP A 23 -14.28 8.02 -8.61
C ASP A 23 -13.04 7.11 -8.70
N LEU A 24 -13.16 6.07 -9.51
CA LEU A 24 -12.05 5.21 -9.91
C LEU A 24 -11.49 5.73 -11.25
N GLY A 25 -10.19 5.53 -11.45
CA GLY A 25 -9.44 6.13 -12.55
C GLY A 25 -8.58 5.14 -13.32
N ALA A 26 -7.60 5.69 -14.04
CA ALA A 26 -6.68 4.87 -14.83
C ALA A 26 -5.71 4.10 -13.91
N PRO A 27 -5.41 2.82 -14.21
CA PRO A 27 -4.48 2.04 -13.41
C PRO A 27 -3.03 2.46 -13.63
N ASN A 28 -2.26 2.55 -12.55
CA ASN A 28 -0.79 2.52 -12.61
C ASN A 28 -0.33 1.08 -12.89
N LYS A 29 -0.39 0.68 -14.16
CA LYS A 29 -0.10 -0.70 -14.60
C LYS A 29 1.29 -1.18 -14.18
N THR A 30 2.30 -0.29 -14.26
CA THR A 30 3.67 -0.61 -13.87
C THR A 30 3.75 -0.98 -12.39
N LEU A 31 3.11 -0.19 -11.51
CA LEU A 31 3.07 -0.50 -10.08
C LEU A 31 2.29 -1.78 -9.80
N ILE A 32 1.13 -1.96 -10.44
CA ILE A 32 0.31 -3.17 -10.26
C ILE A 32 1.10 -4.43 -10.65
N GLU A 33 1.77 -4.42 -11.80
CA GLU A 33 2.61 -5.55 -12.23
C GLU A 33 3.78 -5.81 -11.26
N TYR A 34 4.36 -4.77 -10.69
CA TYR A 34 5.39 -4.89 -9.65
C TYR A 34 4.84 -5.58 -8.40
N LEU A 35 3.69 -5.14 -7.89
CA LEU A 35 3.07 -5.71 -6.69
C LEU A 35 2.64 -7.16 -6.88
N ILE A 36 2.12 -7.52 -8.06
CA ILE A 36 1.80 -8.92 -8.40
C ILE A 36 3.04 -9.80 -8.31
N LYS A 37 4.20 -9.33 -8.81
CA LYS A 37 5.47 -10.06 -8.72
C LYS A 37 5.96 -10.18 -7.29
N GLU A 38 5.88 -9.12 -6.49
CA GLU A 38 6.25 -9.17 -5.06
C GLU A 38 5.36 -10.16 -4.32
N LYS A 39 4.05 -10.16 -4.59
CA LYS A 39 3.10 -11.12 -4.02
C LYS A 39 3.45 -12.56 -4.39
N ALA A 40 3.78 -12.81 -5.66
CA ALA A 40 4.20 -14.13 -6.14
C ALA A 40 5.55 -14.58 -5.54
N ALA A 41 6.42 -13.64 -5.15
CA ALA A 41 7.67 -13.93 -4.45
C ALA A 41 7.49 -14.23 -2.95
N GLY A 42 6.26 -14.20 -2.43
CA GLY A 42 5.94 -14.46 -1.02
C GLY A 42 5.83 -13.22 -0.14
N ASN A 43 6.02 -12.01 -0.70
CA ASN A 43 5.86 -10.77 0.04
C ASN A 43 4.39 -10.49 0.35
N LYS A 44 4.18 -9.67 1.39
CA LYS A 44 2.86 -9.31 1.89
C LYS A 44 2.50 -7.91 1.45
N LEU A 45 1.25 -7.74 1.03
CA LEU A 45 0.73 -6.46 0.56
C LEU A 45 -0.36 -5.97 1.49
N ILE A 46 -0.32 -4.69 1.84
CA ILE A 46 -1.36 -4.01 2.61
C ILE A 46 -1.86 -2.85 1.76
N LEU A 47 -3.16 -2.81 1.48
CA LEU A 47 -3.79 -1.61 0.91
C LEU A 47 -3.90 -0.58 2.04
N TRP A 48 -3.23 0.55 1.90
CA TRP A 48 -3.18 1.59 2.91
C TRP A 48 -3.73 2.90 2.37
N THR A 49 -5.02 3.13 2.56
CA THR A 49 -5.76 4.22 1.91
C THR A 49 -6.69 4.94 2.87
N CYS A 50 -6.91 6.23 2.63
CA CYS A 50 -7.94 7.00 3.34
C CYS A 50 -9.37 6.62 2.93
N ARG A 51 -9.58 5.81 1.88
CA ARG A 51 -10.91 5.35 1.49
C ARG A 51 -11.56 4.52 2.60
N ALA A 52 -12.87 4.69 2.80
CA ALA A 52 -13.65 3.98 3.80
C ALA A 52 -15.06 3.67 3.27
N GLY A 53 -15.74 2.70 3.89
CA GLY A 53 -17.11 2.32 3.52
C GLY A 53 -17.19 1.87 2.06
N GLN A 54 -18.20 2.37 1.33
CA GLN A 54 -18.44 1.98 -0.06
C GLN A 54 -17.22 2.26 -0.97
N ALA A 55 -16.57 3.40 -0.81
CA ALA A 55 -15.42 3.76 -1.64
C ALA A 55 -14.22 2.82 -1.41
N LEU A 56 -14.06 2.27 -0.20
CA LEU A 56 -13.06 1.25 0.08
C LEU A 56 -13.42 -0.07 -0.61
N MET A 57 -14.70 -0.49 -0.55
CA MET A 57 -15.18 -1.69 -1.23
C MET A 57 -14.99 -1.60 -2.75
N ASP A 58 -15.23 -0.42 -3.33
CA ASP A 58 -15.06 -0.19 -4.76
C ASP A 58 -13.57 -0.22 -5.14
N ALA A 59 -12.69 0.36 -4.31
CA ALA A 59 -11.26 0.32 -4.51
C ALA A 59 -10.68 -1.10 -4.39
N THR A 60 -11.14 -1.91 -3.42
CA THR A 60 -10.68 -3.29 -3.28
C THR A 60 -11.11 -4.15 -4.47
N ARG A 61 -12.36 -4.00 -4.94
CA ARG A 61 -12.85 -4.69 -6.15
C ARG A 61 -12.09 -4.27 -7.39
N TRP A 62 -11.85 -2.96 -7.54
CA TRP A 62 -11.06 -2.44 -8.65
C TRP A 62 -9.64 -3.04 -8.67
N CYS A 63 -9.02 -3.21 -7.51
CA CYS A 63 -7.71 -3.88 -7.40
C CYS A 63 -7.79 -5.36 -7.82
N GLU A 64 -8.81 -6.08 -7.37
CA GLU A 64 -9.04 -7.48 -7.74
C GLU A 64 -9.24 -7.64 -9.26
N ASP A 65 -10.01 -6.76 -9.89
CA ASP A 65 -10.22 -6.74 -11.35
C ASP A 65 -8.92 -6.53 -12.15
N HIS A 66 -7.92 -5.88 -11.53
CA HIS A 66 -6.57 -5.69 -12.08
C HIS A 66 -5.58 -6.78 -11.65
N GLY A 67 -6.03 -7.79 -10.91
CA GLY A 67 -5.24 -8.96 -10.52
C GLY A 67 -4.33 -8.75 -9.29
N VAL A 68 -4.52 -7.68 -8.52
CA VAL A 68 -3.76 -7.45 -7.28
C VAL A 68 -4.66 -7.63 -6.05
N SER A 69 -4.21 -8.46 -5.12
CA SER A 69 -4.90 -8.79 -3.86
C SER A 69 -4.02 -8.48 -2.65
N PHE A 70 -4.64 -8.14 -1.52
CA PHE A 70 -3.93 -7.72 -0.31
C PHE A 70 -4.10 -8.73 0.83
N ASP A 71 -3.09 -8.85 1.69
CA ASP A 71 -3.16 -9.65 2.92
C ASP A 71 -3.91 -8.92 4.03
N ALA A 72 -3.90 -7.58 4.00
CA ALA A 72 -4.70 -6.73 4.86
C ALA A 72 -5.11 -5.45 4.15
N VAL A 73 -6.17 -4.80 4.64
CA VAL A 73 -6.68 -3.54 4.12
C VAL A 73 -6.88 -2.60 5.30
N ASN A 74 -6.14 -1.49 5.32
CA ASN A 74 -6.15 -0.53 6.42
C ASN A 74 -5.88 -1.14 7.80
N ASP A 75 -5.12 -2.24 7.86
CA ASP A 75 -4.81 -2.93 9.10
C ASP A 75 -3.43 -3.60 9.05
N ASN A 76 -2.83 -3.82 10.23
CA ASN A 76 -1.59 -4.58 10.37
C ASN A 76 -1.85 -6.08 10.14
N LEU A 77 -0.81 -6.80 9.73
CA LEU A 77 -0.91 -8.26 9.67
C LEU A 77 -1.06 -8.85 11.09
N PRO A 78 -1.79 -9.97 11.27
CA PRO A 78 -1.99 -10.58 12.59
C PRO A 78 -0.68 -10.86 13.33
N GLU A 79 0.35 -11.33 12.63
CA GLU A 79 1.66 -11.62 13.21
C GLU A 79 2.39 -10.37 13.72
N ILE A 80 2.13 -9.21 13.11
CA ILE A 80 2.66 -7.91 13.57
C ILE A 80 1.94 -7.47 14.84
N VAL A 81 0.61 -7.61 14.88
CA VAL A 81 -0.19 -7.30 16.07
C VAL A 81 0.24 -8.17 17.26
N GLU A 82 0.46 -9.47 17.01
CA GLU A 82 0.94 -10.40 18.03
C GLU A 82 2.32 -10.03 18.56
N LEU A 83 3.28 -9.71 17.66
CA LEU A 83 4.63 -9.33 18.07
C LEU A 83 4.65 -8.12 19.01
N TYR A 84 3.92 -7.06 18.67
CA TYR A 84 3.94 -5.82 19.46
C TYR A 84 2.98 -5.86 20.66
N GLY A 85 2.12 -6.88 20.74
CA GLY A 85 1.09 -6.98 21.78
C GLY A 85 -0.01 -5.93 21.66
N ASN A 86 -0.05 -5.18 20.54
CA ASN A 86 -1.07 -4.21 20.22
C ASN A 86 -1.19 -4.00 18.70
N ASN A 87 -2.36 -3.55 18.26
CA ASN A 87 -2.55 -3.12 16.89
C ASN A 87 -2.36 -1.60 16.80
N SER A 88 -1.20 -1.16 16.33
CA SER A 88 -0.91 0.26 16.16
C SER A 88 -1.77 0.87 15.06
N ARG A 89 -2.25 2.10 15.26
CA ARG A 89 -3.00 2.83 14.21
C ARG A 89 -2.18 3.03 12.92
N LYS A 90 -0.86 3.17 13.05
CA LYS A 90 0.06 3.20 11.90
C LYS A 90 0.39 1.77 11.49
N ILE A 91 0.35 1.49 10.19
CA ILE A 91 0.82 0.22 9.64
C ILE A 91 2.31 0.07 9.85
N THR A 92 2.74 -1.07 10.36
CA THR A 92 4.15 -1.47 10.38
C THR A 92 4.44 -2.28 9.13
N CYS A 93 5.36 -1.78 8.31
CA CYS A 93 5.78 -2.41 7.07
C CYS A 93 7.23 -2.05 6.73
N ASP A 94 7.83 -2.76 5.79
CA ASP A 94 9.20 -2.50 5.32
C ASP A 94 9.24 -1.40 4.27
N LEU A 95 8.19 -1.30 3.43
CA LEU A 95 8.09 -0.33 2.35
C LEU A 95 6.74 0.38 2.39
N TYR A 96 6.76 1.70 2.25
CA TYR A 96 5.59 2.52 1.92
C TYR A 96 5.72 2.99 0.47
N ILE A 97 4.71 2.75 -0.34
CA ILE A 97 4.59 3.28 -1.71
C ILE A 97 3.40 4.23 -1.71
N ASP A 98 3.66 5.52 -1.88
CA ASP A 98 2.67 6.58 -1.68
C ASP A 98 3.06 7.82 -2.50
N ASP A 99 2.10 8.40 -3.22
CA ASP A 99 2.27 9.57 -4.09
C ASP A 99 2.67 10.83 -3.32
N ARG A 100 2.42 10.85 -2.00
CA ARG A 100 2.78 11.93 -1.10
C ARG A 100 4.00 11.60 -0.23
N SER A 101 4.70 10.51 -0.54
CA SER A 101 5.93 10.16 0.18
C SER A 101 7.03 11.18 -0.07
N VAL A 102 7.61 11.68 1.02
CA VAL A 102 8.72 12.63 1.03
C VAL A 102 9.72 12.27 2.13
N TYR A 103 10.99 12.63 1.96
CA TYR A 103 12.04 12.50 2.97
C TYR A 103 12.97 13.71 2.94
N ILE A 104 13.67 13.95 4.05
CA ILE A 104 14.72 14.96 4.13
C ILE A 104 16.07 14.26 3.88
N ASP A 105 16.81 14.72 2.88
CA ASP A 105 18.15 14.19 2.61
C ASP A 105 19.18 14.66 3.65
N ALA A 106 20.40 14.09 3.60
CA ALA A 106 21.47 14.43 4.53
C ALA A 106 21.92 15.91 4.45
N MET A 107 21.51 16.65 3.41
CA MET A 107 21.79 18.06 3.21
C MET A 107 20.62 18.96 3.67
N GLY A 108 19.52 18.38 4.17
CA GLY A 108 18.36 19.10 4.65
C GLY A 108 17.34 19.46 3.57
N ASN A 109 17.46 18.92 2.34
CA ASN A 109 16.51 19.20 1.28
C ASN A 109 15.33 18.23 1.33
N LEU A 110 14.13 18.75 1.04
CA LEU A 110 12.94 17.94 0.83
C LEU A 110 13.03 17.23 -0.52
N GLN A 111 13.05 15.90 -0.46
CA GLN A 111 12.96 14.99 -1.61
C GLN A 111 11.62 14.29 -1.56
N GLY A 112 11.04 13.98 -2.72
CA GLY A 112 9.71 13.39 -2.80
C GLY A 112 9.49 12.63 -4.08
N ALA A 113 8.56 11.69 -4.05
CA ALA A 113 8.14 11.00 -5.25
C ALA A 113 7.25 11.90 -6.11
N ALA A 114 7.58 12.04 -7.39
CA ALA A 114 6.57 12.03 -8.43
C ALA A 114 6.44 10.56 -8.83
N LEU A 115 5.45 9.85 -8.29
CA LEU A 115 5.09 8.52 -8.78
C LEU A 115 4.47 8.61 -10.18
#